data_AF-A0A485B2L3-F1
#
_entry.id   AF-A0A485B2L3-F1
#
_cell.length_a   1.000
_cell.length_b   1.000
_cell.length_c   1.000
_cell.angle_alpha   90.00
_cell.angle_beta   90.00
_cell.angle_gamma   90.00
#
_symmetry.space_group_name_H-M   'P 1'
#
loop_
_entity.id
_entity.type
_entity.pdbx_description
1 polymer ?
#
loop_
_entity_poly.entity_id
_entity_poly.type
_entity_poly.pdbx_seq_one_letter_code
_entity_poly.pdbx_strand_id
1 'polypeptide(L)'
;MRKIIHVDMDCFFAAVEMRDNPALRDIPIAIGGSRVQRGVISTANYPARKFGVRSAMPTAMALKLCPQLTLLPGRFDAYKEASAHIREIFSRYTSLIEPLSLDEAYLDVTDSVHCQGSATLMAEEIRQTIHHELQLTASAGIAPVKFLAKIASDLNKPNGQFVIAPHQVAEFVRTLPLAKIPGVGKVSAAKLENMGLRTCEDVQKSDLAMLLKRFGKFGRILWERSQGIDEREINNTRQRKSVGVERTLVEDIHQWGDCEAIIESLYQELERRLLKVKPDLLIARQGVKLKFNDFQLTTQEHVWPRLSKDDLLATAYKAWHERRGGRGVRLVGAARYVTRSPAGAAAGSGTIAMLQIRDYQDDDFSALCAIFLRAIRQTASRDYSPRQIAAWAQVDEARWRQKMRDSRVLVAVIDRQPVGFISAIDSDIDLLFVAPERARQGIAGALLAELFRQIPQGTLTVEASITARACFARHGFTVVEEQRVAARGETFINYRMEKVR
;
A
#
# COMPACT_ATOMS: atom_id res chain seq x y z
N MET A 1 -15.43 20.68 14.25
CA MET A 1 -14.27 20.66 13.31
C MET A 1 -13.21 19.75 13.90
N ARG A 2 -12.51 18.95 13.08
CA ARG A 2 -11.52 17.98 13.59
C ARG A 2 -10.30 18.67 14.21
N LYS A 3 -9.71 18.04 15.23
CA LYS A 3 -8.47 18.45 15.90
C LYS A 3 -7.46 17.30 15.81
N ILE A 4 -6.49 17.42 14.91
CA ILE A 4 -5.49 16.37 14.65
C ILE A 4 -4.14 16.83 15.20
N ILE A 5 -3.53 15.97 16.02
CA ILE A 5 -2.15 16.13 16.48
C ILE A 5 -1.28 15.14 15.72
N HIS A 6 -0.14 15.58 15.20
CA HIS A 6 0.96 14.71 14.75
C HIS A 6 2.11 14.86 15.74
N VAL A 7 2.51 13.76 16.38
CA VAL A 7 3.67 13.71 17.27
C VAL A 7 4.80 12.98 16.55
N ASP A 8 6.02 13.52 16.61
CA ASP A 8 7.22 13.00 15.95
C ASP A 8 8.44 13.19 16.85
N MET A 9 9.09 12.09 17.26
CA MET A 9 10.24 12.11 18.16
C MET A 9 11.47 12.75 17.51
N ASP A 10 12.22 13.56 18.25
CA ASP A 10 13.38 14.25 17.68
C ASP A 10 14.58 13.31 17.55
N CYS A 11 15.10 13.16 16.33
CA CYS A 11 16.25 12.30 15.99
C CYS A 11 16.21 10.90 16.65
N PHE A 12 15.02 10.28 16.68
CA PHE A 12 14.64 9.16 17.54
C PHE A 12 15.75 8.15 17.91
N PHE A 13 16.32 7.40 16.95
CA PHE A 13 17.33 6.39 17.32
C PHE A 13 18.58 7.01 17.96
N ALA A 14 19.02 8.18 17.49
CA ALA A 14 20.15 8.88 18.11
C ALA A 14 19.81 9.38 19.51
N ALA A 15 18.58 9.87 19.73
CA ALA A 15 18.13 10.28 21.05
C ALA A 15 18.12 9.10 22.05
N VAL A 16 17.67 7.91 21.62
CA VAL A 16 17.74 6.69 22.45
C VAL A 16 19.18 6.32 22.78
N GLU A 17 20.10 6.35 21.81
CA GLU A 17 21.51 6.06 22.09
C GLU A 17 22.16 7.10 23.03
N MET A 18 21.83 8.39 22.88
CA MET A 18 22.36 9.46 23.76
C MET A 18 21.78 9.43 25.17
N ARG A 19 20.55 8.92 25.33
CA ARG A 19 19.94 8.67 26.64
C ARG A 19 20.67 7.54 27.37
N ASP A 20 20.85 6.41 26.68
CA ASP A 20 21.45 5.21 27.27
C ASP A 20 22.97 5.32 27.42
N ASN A 21 23.62 6.18 26.63
CA ASN A 21 25.04 6.51 26.76
C ASN A 21 25.26 8.03 26.68
N PRO A 22 25.31 8.73 27.83
CA PRO A 22 25.46 10.18 27.89
C PRO A 22 26.73 10.73 27.22
N ALA A 23 27.80 9.93 27.09
CA ALA A 23 29.03 10.35 26.40
C ALA A 23 28.81 10.65 24.90
N LEU A 24 27.70 10.20 24.32
CA LEU A 24 27.34 10.43 22.92
C LEU A 24 26.60 11.75 22.67
N ARG A 25 26.19 12.47 23.72
CA ARG A 25 25.24 13.61 23.63
C ARG A 25 25.77 14.77 22.79
N ASP A 26 27.03 15.14 23.02
CA ASP A 26 27.62 16.36 22.47
C ASP A 26 28.57 16.11 21.29
N ILE A 27 28.79 14.85 20.91
CA ILE A 27 29.58 14.47 19.74
C ILE A 27 28.68 14.14 18.54
N PRO A 28 29.15 14.31 17.29
CA PRO A 28 28.37 13.95 16.12
C PRO A 28 28.22 12.43 16.03
N ILE A 29 26.98 11.95 16.13
CA ILE A 29 26.65 10.53 15.98
C ILE A 29 25.63 10.29 14.87
N ALA A 30 25.68 9.11 14.29
CA ALA A 30 24.66 8.61 13.38
C ALA A 30 24.43 7.10 13.57
N ILE A 31 23.18 6.68 13.36
CA ILE A 31 22.82 5.27 13.28
C ILE A 31 22.80 4.90 11.80
N GLY A 32 23.53 3.86 11.42
CA GLY A 32 23.59 3.40 10.05
C GLY A 32 24.58 2.27 9.83
N GLY A 33 24.47 1.61 8.68
CA GLY A 33 25.44 0.59 8.28
C GLY A 33 26.81 1.19 7.99
N SER A 34 27.87 0.41 8.18
CA SER A 34 29.24 0.88 7.94
C SER A 34 29.48 1.21 6.47
N ARG A 35 30.51 2.03 6.19
CA ARG A 35 30.96 2.31 4.82
C ARG A 35 31.32 1.03 4.07
N VAL A 36 32.00 0.10 4.75
CA VAL A 36 32.39 -1.21 4.18
C VAL A 36 31.16 -1.98 3.73
N GLN A 37 30.07 -1.96 4.50
CA GLN A 37 28.81 -2.63 4.17
C GLN A 37 27.92 -1.85 3.19
N ARG A 38 28.45 -0.82 2.52
CA ARG A 38 27.69 0.08 1.63
C ARG A 38 26.47 0.70 2.32
N GLY A 39 26.61 0.99 3.62
CA GLY A 39 25.54 1.48 4.46
C GLY A 39 25.07 2.89 4.11
N VAL A 40 23.91 3.21 4.66
CA VAL A 40 23.30 4.55 4.63
C VAL A 40 22.97 4.96 6.06
N ILE A 41 22.91 6.27 6.28
CA ILE A 41 22.51 6.85 7.55
C ILE A 41 20.99 6.70 7.72
N SER A 42 20.56 6.00 8.78
CA SER A 42 19.15 5.94 9.18
C SER A 42 18.72 7.24 9.86
N THR A 43 19.48 7.69 10.85
CA THR A 43 19.30 8.99 11.52
C THR A 43 20.63 9.53 12.02
N ALA A 44 20.67 10.83 12.26
CA ALA A 44 21.83 11.53 12.81
C ALA A 44 21.35 12.53 13.88
N ASN A 45 22.15 12.72 14.93
CA ASN A 45 21.87 13.72 15.96
C ASN A 45 22.07 15.15 15.42
N TYR A 46 21.60 16.14 16.17
CA TYR A 46 21.73 17.55 15.76
C TYR A 46 23.18 18.01 15.56
N PRO A 47 24.18 17.64 16.40
CA PRO A 47 25.59 17.87 16.12
C PRO A 47 26.04 17.39 14.73
N ALA A 48 25.74 16.14 14.35
CA ALA A 48 26.07 15.62 13.02
C ALA A 48 25.29 16.33 11.90
N ARG A 49 24.04 16.73 12.15
CA ARG A 49 23.23 17.47 11.17
C ARG A 49 23.82 18.85 10.84
N LYS A 50 24.60 19.48 11.74
CA LYS A 50 25.30 20.75 11.43
C LYS A 50 26.30 20.60 10.28
N PHE A 51 26.92 19.43 10.14
CA PHE A 51 27.82 19.10 9.03
C PHE A 51 27.10 18.70 7.74
N GLY A 52 25.76 18.76 7.71
CA GLY A 52 24.97 18.35 6.56
C GLY A 52 24.67 16.85 6.49
N VAL A 53 25.03 16.05 7.51
CA VAL A 53 24.64 14.63 7.57
C VAL A 53 23.11 14.52 7.68
N ARG A 54 22.48 13.67 6.85
CA ARG A 54 21.02 13.50 6.78
C ARG A 54 20.64 12.02 6.64
N SER A 55 19.41 11.68 7.00
CA SER A 55 18.84 10.36 6.73
C SER A 55 18.86 10.03 5.23
N ALA A 56 19.00 8.74 4.92
CA ALA A 56 19.20 8.18 3.58
C ALA A 56 20.48 8.63 2.84
N MET A 57 21.37 9.39 3.49
CA MET A 57 22.70 9.71 2.95
C MET A 57 23.62 8.48 2.99
N PRO A 58 24.43 8.20 1.96
CA PRO A 58 25.46 7.16 2.03
C PRO A 58 26.45 7.42 3.17
N THR A 59 26.80 6.37 3.94
CA THR A 59 27.74 6.50 5.08
C THR A 59 29.09 7.06 4.64
N ALA A 60 29.56 6.69 3.44
CA ALA A 60 30.79 7.23 2.87
C ALA A 60 30.74 8.77 2.68
N MET A 61 29.59 9.31 2.28
CA MET A 61 29.40 10.75 2.12
C MET A 61 29.27 11.43 3.49
N ALA A 62 28.58 10.82 4.44
CA ALA A 62 28.47 11.33 5.81
C ALA A 62 29.85 11.47 6.47
N LEU A 63 30.73 10.48 6.32
CA LEU A 63 32.10 10.52 6.81
C LEU A 63 32.99 11.55 6.09
N LYS A 64 32.72 11.84 4.81
CA LYS A 64 33.40 12.94 4.11
C LYS A 64 32.99 14.31 4.65
N LEU A 65 31.71 14.48 4.99
CA LEU A 65 31.17 15.73 5.54
C LEU A 65 31.54 15.91 7.02
N CYS A 66 31.64 14.81 7.77
CA CYS A 66 31.95 14.79 9.20
C CYS A 66 32.95 13.64 9.48
N PRO A 67 34.27 13.88 9.33
CA PRO A 67 35.30 12.85 9.54
C PRO A 67 35.30 12.23 10.95
N GLN A 68 34.87 13.00 11.96
CA GLN A 68 34.75 12.61 13.36
C GLN A 68 33.41 11.94 13.72
N LEU A 69 32.57 11.61 12.72
CA LEU A 69 31.26 11.01 12.93
C LEU A 69 31.37 9.64 13.61
N THR A 70 30.77 9.52 14.79
CA THR A 70 30.64 8.23 15.48
C THR A 70 29.45 7.47 14.92
N LEU A 71 29.70 6.31 14.32
CA LEU A 71 28.68 5.50 13.66
C LEU A 71 28.26 4.31 14.53
N LEU A 72 26.96 4.16 14.77
CA LEU A 72 26.38 3.07 15.56
C LEU A 72 25.53 2.14 14.70
N PRO A 73 25.56 0.81 14.93
CA PRO A 73 24.81 -0.19 14.14
C PRO A 73 23.30 -0.20 14.41
N GLY A 74 22.90 0.31 15.58
CA GLY A 74 21.52 0.49 16.02
C GLY A 74 20.94 -0.69 16.81
N ARG A 75 20.21 -0.39 17.90
CA ARG A 75 19.58 -1.36 18.82
C ARG A 75 18.05 -1.38 18.67
N PHE A 76 17.57 -2.07 17.64
CA PHE A 76 16.14 -2.06 17.25
C PHE A 76 15.15 -2.46 18.34
N ASP A 77 15.54 -3.31 19.30
CA ASP A 77 14.63 -3.71 20.37
C ASP A 77 14.43 -2.59 21.39
N ALA A 78 15.49 -1.84 21.75
CA ALA A 78 15.37 -0.62 22.56
C ALA A 78 14.50 0.45 21.86
N TYR A 79 14.60 0.58 20.53
CA TYR A 79 13.78 1.52 19.77
C TYR A 79 12.30 1.12 19.73
N LYS A 80 12.01 -0.18 19.67
CA LYS A 80 10.63 -0.68 19.73
C LYS A 80 10.04 -0.52 21.13
N GLU A 81 10.83 -0.76 22.17
CA GLU A 81 10.42 -0.56 23.55
C GLU A 81 10.02 0.89 23.81
N ALA A 82 10.88 1.85 23.44
CA ALA A 82 10.55 3.27 23.53
C ALA A 82 9.31 3.62 22.70
N SER A 83 9.19 3.09 21.48
CA SER A 83 8.00 3.28 20.63
C SER A 83 6.71 2.77 21.27
N ALA A 84 6.76 1.61 21.95
CA ALA A 84 5.61 1.04 22.63
C ALA A 84 5.16 1.92 23.81
N HIS A 85 6.11 2.44 24.59
CA HIS A 85 5.83 3.33 25.72
C HIS A 85 5.27 4.68 25.26
N ILE A 86 5.82 5.26 24.19
CA ILE A 86 5.25 6.48 23.57
C ILE A 86 3.80 6.26 23.12
N ARG A 87 3.48 5.09 22.55
CA ARG A 87 2.11 4.74 22.15
C ARG A 87 1.17 4.55 23.33
N GLU A 88 1.68 4.02 24.44
CA GLU A 88 0.93 3.94 25.69
C GLU A 88 0.60 5.35 26.20
N ILE A 89 1.57 6.28 26.20
CA ILE A 89 1.32 7.69 26.55
C ILE A 89 0.24 8.30 25.67
N PHE A 90 0.28 8.08 24.34
CA PHE A 90 -0.77 8.55 23.44
C PHE A 90 -2.17 8.03 23.81
N SER A 91 -2.25 6.76 24.23
CA SER A 91 -3.52 6.10 24.56
C SER A 91 -4.23 6.70 25.77
N ARG A 92 -3.51 7.46 26.60
CA ARG A 92 -4.06 8.20 27.74
C ARG A 92 -4.92 9.40 27.32
N TYR A 93 -4.79 9.89 26.08
CA TYR A 93 -5.51 11.08 25.58
C TYR A 93 -6.59 10.77 24.54
N THR A 94 -6.40 9.70 23.76
CA THR A 94 -7.35 9.22 22.74
C THR A 94 -7.05 7.79 22.34
N SER A 95 -8.07 7.03 21.94
CA SER A 95 -7.93 5.72 21.30
C SER A 95 -7.75 5.80 19.78
N LEU A 96 -7.96 6.98 19.19
CA LEU A 96 -7.83 7.23 17.76
C LEU A 96 -6.37 7.59 17.44
N ILE A 97 -5.53 6.55 17.40
CA ILE A 97 -4.09 6.65 17.15
C ILE A 97 -3.73 5.90 15.87
N GLU A 98 -3.08 6.57 14.94
CA GLU A 98 -2.51 5.95 13.74
C GLU A 98 -0.99 6.14 13.71
N PRO A 99 -0.21 5.10 14.08
CA PRO A 99 1.23 5.12 13.91
C PRO A 99 1.62 5.07 12.43
N LEU A 100 2.56 5.91 12.00
CA LEU A 100 3.13 5.84 10.65
C LEU A 100 4.47 5.09 10.65
N SER A 101 5.24 5.24 11.74
CA SER A 101 6.55 4.63 11.97
C SER A 101 6.68 4.19 13.45
N LEU A 102 7.91 3.97 13.93
CA LEU A 102 8.17 3.75 15.36
C LEU A 102 8.07 5.05 16.17
N ASP A 103 8.43 6.19 15.57
CA ASP A 103 8.62 7.46 16.24
C ASP A 103 7.53 8.50 15.96
N GLU A 104 6.56 8.19 15.12
CA GLU A 104 5.53 9.15 14.75
C GLU A 104 4.12 8.54 14.70
N ALA A 105 3.13 9.34 15.11
CA ALA A 105 1.72 8.98 15.05
C ALA A 105 0.82 10.20 14.83
N TYR A 106 -0.31 9.99 14.17
CA TYR A 106 -1.45 10.91 14.24
C TYR A 106 -2.38 10.52 15.38
N LEU A 107 -2.90 11.52 16.08
CA LEU A 107 -3.91 11.41 17.12
C LEU A 107 -5.11 12.25 16.70
N ASP A 108 -6.31 11.65 16.68
CA ASP A 108 -7.56 12.42 16.62
C ASP A 108 -8.03 12.71 18.05
N VAL A 109 -8.03 13.98 18.41
CA VAL A 109 -8.48 14.47 19.73
C VAL A 109 -9.72 15.34 19.61
N THR A 110 -10.47 15.20 18.51
CA THR A 110 -11.67 16.00 18.23
C THR A 110 -12.65 15.98 19.41
N ASP A 111 -12.94 14.78 19.92
CA ASP A 111 -13.92 14.57 21.00
C ASP A 111 -13.26 14.33 22.37
N SER A 112 -11.94 14.52 22.48
CA SER A 112 -11.22 14.34 23.74
C SER A 112 -11.53 15.48 24.72
N VAL A 113 -11.85 15.14 25.96
CA VAL A 113 -12.16 16.08 27.05
C VAL A 113 -10.94 16.51 27.86
N HIS A 114 -9.79 15.84 27.67
CA HIS A 114 -8.53 16.16 28.34
C HIS A 114 -8.12 17.61 28.08
N CYS A 115 -7.41 18.23 29.03
CA CYS A 115 -6.94 19.62 28.90
C CYS A 115 -8.03 20.60 28.40
N GLN A 116 -9.27 20.41 28.87
CA GLN A 116 -10.46 21.20 28.46
C GLN A 116 -10.74 21.16 26.94
N GLY A 117 -10.37 20.06 26.28
CA GLY A 117 -10.52 19.88 24.83
C GLY A 117 -9.48 20.61 23.98
N SER A 118 -8.48 21.26 24.59
CA SER A 118 -7.41 21.97 23.88
C SER A 118 -6.34 21.01 23.36
N ALA A 119 -6.34 20.80 22.04
CA ALA A 119 -5.32 19.98 21.38
C ALA A 119 -3.89 20.54 21.54
N THR A 120 -3.75 21.86 21.68
CA THR A 120 -2.45 22.51 21.93
C THR A 120 -1.89 22.12 23.30
N LEU A 121 -2.73 22.16 24.35
CA LEU A 121 -2.33 21.78 25.70
C LEU A 121 -2.10 20.26 25.80
N MET A 122 -2.95 19.45 25.16
CA MET A 122 -2.71 18.00 25.08
C MET A 122 -1.36 17.69 24.40
N ALA A 123 -1.03 18.35 23.30
CA ALA A 123 0.25 18.15 22.62
C ALA A 123 1.45 18.55 23.50
N GLU A 124 1.31 19.63 24.27
CA GLU A 124 2.32 20.06 25.23
C GLU A 124 2.50 19.04 26.36
N GLU A 125 1.40 18.60 26.97
CA GLU A 125 1.40 17.62 28.06
C GLU A 125 1.94 16.26 27.59
N ILE A 126 1.58 15.81 26.38
CA ILE A 126 2.15 14.61 25.75
C ILE A 126 3.67 14.72 25.63
N ARG A 127 4.17 15.86 25.11
CA ARG A 127 5.62 16.08 24.95
C ARG A 127 6.34 16.10 26.29
N GLN A 128 5.77 16.76 27.30
CA GLN A 128 6.33 16.81 28.65
C GLN A 128 6.33 15.42 29.30
N THR A 129 5.26 14.65 29.14
CA THR A 129 5.13 13.27 29.66
C THR A 129 6.16 12.34 29.01
N ILE A 130 6.32 12.42 27.69
CA ILE A 130 7.36 11.67 26.96
C ILE A 130 8.75 12.03 27.51
N HIS A 131 9.03 13.31 27.74
CA HIS A 131 10.30 13.72 28.30
C HIS A 131 10.49 13.23 29.75
N HIS A 132 9.47 13.34 30.59
CA HIS A 132 9.53 12.93 31.98
C HIS A 132 9.77 11.42 32.11
N GLU A 133 8.99 10.61 31.38
CA GLU A 133 9.00 9.15 31.52
C GLU A 133 10.12 8.47 30.72
N LEU A 134 10.46 8.97 29.53
CA LEU A 134 11.44 8.33 28.65
C LEU A 134 12.77 9.07 28.55
N GLN A 135 12.87 10.31 29.06
CA GLN A 135 14.03 11.18 28.89
C GLN A 135 14.39 11.39 27.40
N LEU A 136 13.36 11.46 26.55
CA LEU A 136 13.45 11.72 25.12
C LEU A 136 12.61 12.96 24.77
N THR A 137 12.98 13.70 23.72
CA THR A 137 12.19 14.85 23.25
C THR A 137 11.33 14.49 22.04
N ALA A 138 10.18 15.13 21.95
CA ALA A 138 9.29 15.04 20.81
C ALA A 138 8.86 16.44 20.37
N SER A 139 8.52 16.54 19.08
CA SER A 139 7.87 17.72 18.53
C SER A 139 6.46 17.38 18.05
N ALA A 140 5.57 18.38 18.08
CA ALA A 140 4.16 18.18 17.75
C ALA A 140 3.62 19.22 16.77
N GLY A 141 2.73 18.80 15.89
CA GLY A 141 2.01 19.67 14.97
C GLY A 141 0.51 19.49 15.15
N ILE A 142 -0.22 20.59 15.27
CA ILE A 142 -1.66 20.58 15.49
C ILE A 142 -2.34 21.27 14.31
N ALA A 143 -3.29 20.59 13.66
CA ALA A 143 -4.05 21.18 12.56
C ALA A 143 -5.42 20.51 12.39
N PRO A 144 -6.33 21.04 11.56
CA PRO A 144 -7.63 20.43 11.34
C PRO A 144 -7.59 19.16 10.48
N VAL A 145 -6.46 18.90 9.81
CA VAL A 145 -6.27 17.76 8.92
C VAL A 145 -4.85 17.19 9.02
N LYS A 146 -4.70 15.91 8.68
CA LYS A 146 -3.48 15.11 8.88
C LYS A 146 -2.24 15.71 8.22
N PHE A 147 -2.30 16.03 6.93
CA PHE A 147 -1.08 16.48 6.23
C PHE A 147 -0.54 17.81 6.78
N LEU A 148 -1.42 18.73 7.18
CA LEU A 148 -1.03 19.99 7.81
C LEU A 148 -0.47 19.76 9.22
N ALA A 149 -1.06 18.85 10.01
CA ALA A 149 -0.53 18.49 11.32
C ALA A 149 0.89 17.93 11.20
N LYS A 150 1.14 17.07 10.21
CA LYS A 150 2.48 16.56 9.93
C LYS A 150 3.47 17.66 9.54
N ILE A 151 3.09 18.56 8.64
CA ILE A 151 3.95 19.69 8.24
C ILE A 151 4.23 20.60 9.45
N ALA A 152 3.21 20.91 10.25
CA ALA A 152 3.34 21.73 11.45
C ALA A 152 4.36 21.14 12.44
N SER A 153 4.39 19.82 12.60
CA SER A 153 5.31 19.16 13.54
C SER A 153 6.78 19.35 13.19
N ASP A 154 7.10 19.69 11.94
CA ASP A 154 8.47 19.96 11.48
C ASP A 154 8.90 21.42 11.65
N LEU A 155 7.98 22.37 11.83
CA LEU A 155 8.28 23.81 11.77
C LEU A 155 9.10 24.30 12.96
N ASN A 156 8.77 23.80 14.17
CA ASN A 156 9.42 24.20 15.42
C ASN A 156 10.29 23.08 16.02
N LYS A 157 10.81 22.15 15.20
CA LYS A 157 11.77 21.14 15.67
C LYS A 157 13.13 21.78 16.02
N PRO A 158 13.85 21.30 17.06
CA PRO A 158 13.51 20.23 18.01
C PRO A 158 12.68 20.70 19.21
N ASN A 159 12.09 19.73 19.92
CA ASN A 159 11.41 19.89 21.20
C ASN A 159 10.46 21.10 21.23
N GLY A 160 9.66 21.22 20.17
CA GLY A 160 8.72 22.33 20.01
C GLY A 160 7.40 21.86 19.41
N GLN A 161 6.44 22.77 19.33
CA GLN A 161 5.18 22.51 18.68
C GLN A 161 4.69 23.69 17.86
N PHE A 162 3.85 23.42 16.87
CA PHE A 162 3.24 24.45 16.02
C PHE A 162 1.76 24.14 15.79
N VAL A 163 0.93 25.18 15.82
CA VAL A 163 -0.52 25.08 15.62
C VAL A 163 -0.89 25.82 14.34
N ILE A 164 -1.58 25.13 13.43
CA ILE A 164 -2.26 25.74 12.30
C ILE A 164 -3.75 25.77 12.64
N ALA A 165 -4.26 26.91 13.09
CA ALA A 165 -5.67 27.06 13.40
C ALA A 165 -6.53 27.08 12.11
N PRO A 166 -7.83 26.74 12.18
CA PRO A 166 -8.73 26.72 11.03
C PRO A 166 -8.68 27.96 10.14
N HIS A 167 -8.68 29.15 10.74
CA HIS A 167 -8.66 30.43 10.04
C HIS A 167 -7.30 30.72 9.37
N GLN A 168 -6.23 30.03 9.76
CA GLN A 168 -4.89 30.18 9.18
C GLN A 168 -4.65 29.23 8.00
N VAL A 169 -5.50 28.22 7.79
CA VAL A 169 -5.28 27.16 6.79
C VAL A 169 -5.14 27.72 5.38
N ALA A 170 -6.05 28.62 4.97
CA ALA A 170 -6.05 29.16 3.60
C ALA A 170 -4.75 29.90 3.28
N GLU A 171 -4.31 30.78 4.18
CA GLU A 171 -3.08 31.55 4.02
C GLU A 171 -1.82 30.68 4.11
N PHE A 172 -1.80 29.76 5.08
CA PHE A 172 -0.69 28.83 5.25
C PHE A 172 -0.47 27.97 4.01
N VAL A 173 -1.55 27.43 3.44
CA VAL A 173 -1.46 26.56 2.27
C VAL A 173 -0.99 27.35 1.06
N ARG A 174 -1.46 28.59 0.83
CA ARG A 174 -1.08 29.42 -0.33
C ARG A 174 0.43 29.45 -0.55
N THR A 175 1.20 29.74 0.50
CA THR A 175 2.67 29.90 0.43
C THR A 175 3.44 28.58 0.59
N LEU A 176 2.75 27.46 0.85
CA LEU A 176 3.38 26.18 1.12
C LEU A 176 4.05 25.60 -0.15
N PRO A 177 5.37 25.31 -0.12
CA PRO A 177 6.03 24.61 -1.21
C PRO A 177 5.47 23.19 -1.38
N LEU A 178 5.19 22.77 -2.63
CA LEU A 178 4.60 21.45 -2.91
C LEU A 178 5.47 20.30 -2.40
N ALA A 179 6.79 20.45 -2.41
CA ALA A 179 7.75 19.46 -1.90
C ALA A 179 7.62 19.20 -0.38
N LYS A 180 6.92 20.05 0.37
CA LYS A 180 6.62 19.85 1.79
C LYS A 180 5.38 18.98 2.00
N ILE A 181 4.51 18.82 0.98
CA ILE A 181 3.33 17.97 1.09
C ILE A 181 3.77 16.50 1.18
N PRO A 182 3.37 15.76 2.24
CA PRO A 182 3.67 14.34 2.35
C PRO A 182 3.19 13.56 1.12
N GLY A 183 4.13 12.90 0.42
CA GLY A 183 3.87 12.18 -0.83
C GLY A 183 4.42 12.88 -2.09
N VAL A 184 4.78 14.16 -2.01
CA VAL A 184 5.50 14.86 -3.09
C VAL A 184 7.02 14.68 -2.89
N GLY A 185 7.55 13.57 -3.42
CA GLY A 185 8.99 13.31 -3.41
C GLY A 185 9.77 14.14 -4.44
N LYS A 186 11.12 14.10 -4.37
CA LYS A 186 12.03 14.86 -5.27
C LYS A 186 11.67 14.76 -6.76
N VAL A 187 11.31 13.56 -7.23
CA VAL A 187 10.95 13.32 -8.64
C VAL A 187 9.64 14.04 -9.01
N SER A 188 8.62 13.96 -8.14
CA SER A 188 7.35 14.63 -8.38
C SER A 188 7.51 16.15 -8.28
N ALA A 189 8.27 16.64 -7.30
CA ALA A 189 8.59 18.05 -7.15
C ALA A 189 9.29 18.61 -8.41
N ALA A 190 10.30 17.91 -8.94
CA ALA A 190 10.97 18.33 -10.17
C ALA A 190 10.05 18.36 -11.40
N LYS A 191 9.10 17.42 -11.50
CA LYS A 191 8.10 17.43 -12.59
C LYS A 191 7.13 18.61 -12.48
N LEU A 192 6.69 18.94 -11.26
CA LEU A 192 5.81 20.07 -10.98
C LEU A 192 6.53 21.40 -11.24
N GLU A 193 7.77 21.50 -10.78
CA GLU A 193 8.68 22.61 -11.03
C GLU A 193 8.85 22.90 -12.53
N ASN A 194 9.09 21.87 -13.34
CA ASN A 194 9.18 22.00 -14.81
C ASN A 194 7.87 22.46 -15.47
N MET A 195 6.74 22.37 -14.76
CA MET A 195 5.44 22.89 -15.20
C MET A 195 5.13 24.28 -14.63
N GLY A 196 6.08 24.90 -13.93
CA GLY A 196 5.89 26.19 -13.24
C GLY A 196 5.12 26.10 -11.94
N LEU A 197 4.95 24.90 -11.36
CA LEU A 197 4.19 24.67 -10.14
C LEU A 197 5.15 24.42 -8.97
N ARG A 198 5.34 25.42 -8.10
CA ARG A 198 6.25 25.35 -6.95
C ARG A 198 5.52 25.34 -5.62
N THR A 199 4.46 26.13 -5.52
CA THR A 199 3.64 26.32 -4.32
C THR A 199 2.24 25.75 -4.52
N CYS A 200 1.49 25.60 -3.44
CA CYS A 200 0.07 25.27 -3.55
C CYS A 200 -0.71 26.35 -4.28
N GLU A 201 -0.35 27.64 -4.16
CA GLU A 201 -1.00 28.72 -4.91
C GLU A 201 -0.90 28.51 -6.42
N ASP A 202 0.26 28.06 -6.91
CA ASP A 202 0.43 27.75 -8.34
C ASP A 202 -0.53 26.64 -8.78
N VAL A 203 -0.73 25.63 -7.93
CA VAL A 203 -1.68 24.53 -8.18
C VAL A 203 -3.13 25.00 -8.08
N GLN A 204 -3.45 25.89 -7.14
CA GLN A 204 -4.80 26.48 -7.01
C GLN A 204 -5.21 27.25 -8.27
N LYS A 205 -4.25 27.92 -8.92
CA LYS A 205 -4.44 28.66 -10.19
C LYS A 205 -4.45 27.75 -11.42
N SER A 206 -4.16 26.46 -11.25
CA SER A 206 -4.10 25.49 -12.35
C SER A 206 -5.41 24.70 -12.49
N ASP A 207 -5.67 24.22 -13.71
CA ASP A 207 -6.85 23.39 -13.98
C ASP A 207 -6.68 21.95 -13.44
N LEU A 208 -7.68 21.49 -12.69
CA LEU A 208 -7.75 20.12 -12.18
C LEU A 208 -7.71 19.08 -13.32
N ALA A 209 -8.32 19.34 -14.47
CA ALA A 209 -8.32 18.39 -15.58
C ALA A 209 -6.89 18.15 -16.12
N MET A 210 -6.07 19.20 -16.17
CA MET A 210 -4.65 19.11 -16.52
C MET A 210 -3.87 18.27 -15.51
N LEU A 211 -4.08 18.48 -14.21
CA LEU A 211 -3.42 17.70 -13.16
C LEU A 211 -3.81 16.22 -13.19
N LEU A 212 -5.09 15.93 -13.42
CA LEU A 212 -5.60 14.57 -13.59
C LEU A 212 -4.99 13.88 -14.82
N LYS A 213 -4.89 14.59 -15.95
CA LYS A 213 -4.28 14.05 -17.18
C LYS A 213 -2.81 13.72 -16.99
N ARG A 214 -2.05 14.56 -16.26
CA ARG A 214 -0.60 14.39 -16.06
C ARG A 214 -0.25 13.41 -14.95
N PHE A 215 -1.00 13.41 -13.85
CA PHE A 215 -0.64 12.70 -12.62
C PHE A 215 -1.70 11.68 -12.16
N GLY A 216 -2.81 11.54 -12.87
CA GLY A 216 -3.89 10.61 -12.52
C GLY A 216 -4.45 10.91 -11.13
N LYS A 217 -4.61 9.86 -10.31
CA LYS A 217 -5.10 9.97 -8.93
C LYS A 217 -4.25 10.90 -8.06
N PHE A 218 -2.93 10.96 -8.32
CA PHE A 218 -2.05 11.84 -7.57
C PHE A 218 -2.33 13.31 -7.87
N GLY A 219 -2.76 13.64 -9.10
CA GLY A 219 -3.15 15.00 -9.47
C GLY A 219 -4.35 15.51 -8.66
N ARG A 220 -5.33 14.64 -8.41
CA ARG A 220 -6.46 14.95 -7.51
C ARG A 220 -5.99 15.23 -6.09
N ILE A 221 -5.15 14.36 -5.53
CA ILE A 221 -4.60 14.54 -4.17
C ILE A 221 -3.83 15.86 -4.09
N LEU A 222 -2.99 16.16 -5.09
CA LEU A 222 -2.22 17.40 -5.11
C LEU A 222 -3.13 18.62 -5.10
N TRP A 223 -4.18 18.62 -5.93
CA TRP A 223 -5.16 19.70 -5.98
C TRP A 223 -5.90 19.86 -4.64
N GLU A 224 -6.43 18.78 -4.06
CA GLU A 224 -7.11 18.80 -2.76
C GLU A 224 -6.21 19.35 -1.65
N ARG A 225 -4.98 18.84 -1.53
CA ARG A 225 -4.03 19.30 -0.51
C ARG A 225 -3.63 20.75 -0.70
N SER A 226 -3.55 21.20 -1.95
CA SER A 226 -3.31 22.61 -2.28
C SER A 226 -4.48 23.52 -1.92
N GLN A 227 -5.66 22.98 -1.60
CA GLN A 227 -6.80 23.74 -1.07
C GLN A 227 -6.94 23.55 0.46
N GLY A 228 -5.99 22.89 1.13
CA GLY A 228 -6.10 22.54 2.55
C GLY A 228 -7.05 21.37 2.84
N ILE A 229 -7.54 20.69 1.80
CA ILE A 229 -8.51 19.60 1.93
C ILE A 229 -7.78 18.27 2.11
N ASP A 230 -8.18 17.51 3.14
CA ASP A 230 -7.73 16.15 3.40
C ASP A 230 -8.76 15.39 4.23
N GLU A 231 -9.62 14.64 3.54
CA GLU A 231 -10.72 13.88 4.14
C GLU A 231 -10.28 12.56 4.80
N ARG A 232 -8.99 12.21 4.72
CA ARG A 232 -8.50 10.98 5.36
C ARG A 232 -8.75 11.04 6.86
N GLU A 233 -9.40 10.01 7.38
CA GLU A 233 -9.59 9.80 8.82
C GLU A 233 -8.36 9.16 9.45
N ILE A 234 -8.33 9.13 10.78
CA ILE A 234 -7.36 8.33 11.53
C ILE A 234 -7.77 6.86 11.46
N ASN A 235 -6.84 6.00 11.05
CA ASN A 235 -7.03 4.57 10.95
C ASN A 235 -6.16 3.85 12.00
N ASN A 236 -6.80 3.44 13.09
CA ASN A 236 -6.17 2.70 14.19
C ASN A 236 -6.11 1.16 13.97
N THR A 237 -6.60 0.64 12.84
CA THR A 237 -6.69 -0.80 12.55
C THR A 237 -5.77 -1.27 11.43
N ARG A 238 -4.81 -0.43 11.00
CA ARG A 238 -3.93 -0.75 9.87
C ARG A 238 -3.08 -1.99 10.14
N GLN A 239 -3.45 -3.09 9.51
CA GLN A 239 -2.67 -4.32 9.57
C GLN A 239 -1.50 -4.28 8.59
N ARG A 240 -0.38 -4.88 9.01
CA ARG A 240 0.79 -5.09 8.16
C ARG A 240 0.40 -5.96 6.97
N LYS A 241 0.50 -5.39 5.78
CA LYS A 241 0.16 -6.10 4.53
C LYS A 241 1.27 -7.00 4.03
N SER A 242 2.52 -6.71 4.38
CA SER A 242 3.65 -7.51 3.93
C SER A 242 4.85 -7.51 4.86
N VAL A 243 5.63 -8.57 4.82
CA VAL A 243 6.99 -8.61 5.38
C VAL A 243 7.92 -9.11 4.29
N GLY A 244 9.13 -8.56 4.28
CA GLY A 244 10.24 -9.14 3.55
C GLY A 244 11.57 -8.93 4.25
N VAL A 245 12.57 -9.65 3.76
CA VAL A 245 13.94 -9.58 4.25
C VAL A 245 14.84 -9.39 3.05
N GLU A 246 15.70 -8.38 3.10
CA GLU A 246 16.63 -8.07 2.02
C GLU A 246 17.96 -7.61 2.59
N ARG A 247 19.04 -7.88 1.84
CA ARG A 247 20.40 -7.54 2.23
C ARG A 247 21.15 -6.98 1.03
N THR A 248 21.68 -5.76 1.19
CA THR A 248 22.72 -5.25 0.30
C THR A 248 24.04 -5.88 0.70
N LEU A 249 24.76 -6.42 -0.27
CA LEU A 249 26.03 -7.13 -0.09
C LEU A 249 27.20 -6.14 -0.10
N VAL A 250 28.29 -6.53 0.59
CA VAL A 250 29.56 -5.76 0.64
C VAL A 250 30.18 -5.69 -0.75
N GLU A 251 30.19 -6.82 -1.44
CA GLU A 251 30.68 -6.99 -2.81
C GLU A 251 29.55 -7.53 -3.69
N ASP A 252 29.64 -7.26 -4.99
CA ASP A 252 28.66 -7.78 -5.94
C ASP A 252 28.95 -9.26 -6.18
N ILE A 253 27.91 -10.09 -6.16
CA ILE A 253 28.04 -11.52 -6.46
C ILE A 253 27.84 -11.76 -7.94
N HIS A 254 28.58 -12.75 -8.46
CA HIS A 254 28.58 -13.10 -9.88
C HIS A 254 28.26 -14.57 -10.14
N GLN A 255 28.24 -15.42 -9.10
CA GLN A 255 27.92 -16.83 -9.19
C GLN A 255 26.56 -17.14 -8.56
N TRP A 256 25.86 -18.12 -9.13
CA TRP A 256 24.56 -18.56 -8.60
C TRP A 256 24.69 -19.13 -7.18
N GLY A 257 25.75 -19.91 -6.90
CA GLY A 257 25.96 -20.51 -5.58
C GLY A 257 26.02 -19.49 -4.44
N ASP A 258 26.58 -18.29 -4.69
CA ASP A 258 26.57 -17.20 -3.72
C ASP A 258 25.14 -16.69 -3.45
N CYS A 259 24.35 -16.54 -4.52
CA CYS A 259 22.97 -16.07 -4.44
C CYS A 259 22.09 -17.07 -3.68
N GLU A 260 22.25 -18.35 -3.97
CA GLU A 260 21.56 -19.45 -3.29
C GLU A 260 21.84 -19.44 -1.78
N ALA A 261 23.12 -19.41 -1.38
CA ALA A 261 23.51 -19.38 0.04
C ALA A 261 22.93 -18.16 0.78
N ILE A 262 22.86 -17.00 0.12
CA ILE A 262 22.23 -15.80 0.69
C ILE A 262 20.73 -16.01 0.88
N ILE A 263 20.03 -16.58 -0.10
CA ILE A 263 18.59 -16.85 0.00
C ILE A 263 18.29 -17.80 1.16
N GLU A 264 19.10 -18.82 1.37
CA GLU A 264 18.93 -19.74 2.51
C GLU A 264 18.99 -19.00 3.86
N SER A 265 19.98 -18.12 4.03
CA SER A 265 20.10 -17.30 5.23
C SER A 265 18.91 -16.33 5.39
N LEU A 266 18.48 -15.70 4.30
CA LEU A 266 17.33 -14.78 4.33
C LEU A 266 16.01 -15.50 4.61
N TYR A 267 15.86 -16.76 4.18
CA TYR A 267 14.70 -17.59 4.44
C TYR A 267 14.48 -17.81 5.93
N GLN A 268 15.52 -18.18 6.67
CA GLN A 268 15.44 -18.40 8.13
C GLN A 268 14.91 -17.16 8.86
N GLU A 269 15.41 -15.97 8.47
CA GLU A 269 14.95 -14.71 9.06
C GLU A 269 13.52 -14.36 8.63
N LEU A 270 13.15 -14.64 7.39
CA LEU A 270 11.80 -14.42 6.88
C LEU A 270 10.78 -15.29 7.61
N GLU A 271 11.08 -16.59 7.75
CA GLU A 271 10.26 -17.55 8.48
C GLU A 271 10.09 -17.11 9.94
N ARG A 272 11.19 -16.79 10.62
CA ARG A 272 11.17 -16.27 12.00
C ARG A 272 10.28 -15.03 12.14
N ARG A 273 10.31 -14.10 11.18
CA ARG A 273 9.48 -12.89 11.19
C ARG A 273 8.01 -13.17 10.87
N LEU A 274 7.74 -14.14 10.00
CA LEU A 274 6.39 -14.56 9.61
C LEU A 274 5.71 -15.29 10.75
N LEU A 275 6.39 -16.23 11.42
CA LEU A 275 5.87 -16.97 12.58
C LEU A 275 5.31 -16.06 13.67
N LYS A 276 5.92 -14.89 13.89
CA LYS A 276 5.45 -13.89 14.87
C LYS A 276 4.06 -13.32 14.57
N VAL A 277 3.58 -13.40 13.34
CA VAL A 277 2.27 -12.86 12.94
C VAL A 277 1.34 -13.88 12.28
N LYS A 278 1.89 -14.97 11.77
CA LYS A 278 1.18 -16.08 11.11
C LYS A 278 1.90 -17.39 11.41
N PRO A 279 1.54 -18.06 12.53
CA PRO A 279 2.15 -19.32 12.95
C PRO A 279 1.98 -20.46 11.94
N ASP A 280 0.93 -20.42 11.12
CA ASP A 280 0.63 -21.40 10.07
C ASP A 280 1.46 -21.21 8.78
N LEU A 281 2.21 -20.11 8.68
CA LEU A 281 2.99 -19.70 7.50
C LEU A 281 2.15 -19.54 6.22
N LEU A 282 0.82 -19.40 6.34
CA LEU A 282 -0.07 -19.21 5.19
C LEU A 282 0.06 -17.79 4.64
N ILE A 283 0.19 -17.69 3.32
CA ILE A 283 0.46 -16.45 2.59
C ILE A 283 -0.39 -16.40 1.31
N ALA A 284 -0.54 -15.20 0.73
CA ALA A 284 -1.21 -15.05 -0.56
C ALA A 284 -0.24 -15.13 -1.75
N ARG A 285 1.00 -14.69 -1.55
CA ARG A 285 2.05 -14.53 -2.58
C ARG A 285 3.42 -14.69 -1.94
N GLN A 286 4.39 -15.15 -2.70
CA GLN A 286 5.81 -15.06 -2.36
C GLN A 286 6.63 -14.68 -3.61
N GLY A 287 7.91 -14.37 -3.42
CA GLY A 287 8.75 -13.92 -4.52
C GLY A 287 10.14 -13.51 -4.08
N VAL A 288 10.94 -13.02 -5.02
CA VAL A 288 12.33 -12.63 -4.79
C VAL A 288 12.61 -11.28 -5.42
N LYS A 289 13.65 -10.63 -4.91
CA LYS A 289 14.11 -9.33 -5.38
C LYS A 289 15.61 -9.38 -5.60
N LEU A 290 16.06 -8.93 -6.77
CA LEU A 290 17.47 -8.73 -7.08
C LEU A 290 17.69 -7.27 -7.45
N LYS A 291 18.75 -6.67 -6.92
CA LYS A 291 19.27 -5.38 -7.41
C LYS A 291 20.62 -5.60 -8.06
N PHE A 292 20.81 -5.02 -9.22
CA PHE A 292 22.05 -5.11 -9.96
C PHE A 292 22.99 -3.94 -9.63
N ASN A 293 24.25 -4.06 -10.06
CA ASN A 293 25.29 -3.06 -9.84
C ASN A 293 24.97 -1.68 -10.45
N ASP A 294 24.21 -1.65 -11.55
CA ASP A 294 23.63 -0.46 -12.21
C ASP A 294 22.41 0.15 -11.47
N PHE A 295 22.09 -0.36 -10.27
CA PHE A 295 20.94 0.00 -9.43
C PHE A 295 19.56 -0.36 -9.99
N GLN A 296 19.45 -0.99 -11.17
CA GLN A 296 18.18 -1.55 -11.62
C GLN A 296 17.73 -2.65 -10.68
N LEU A 297 16.43 -2.67 -10.41
CA LEU A 297 15.79 -3.61 -9.49
C LEU A 297 14.82 -4.48 -10.28
N THR A 298 14.88 -5.79 -10.05
CA THR A 298 13.85 -6.72 -10.49
C THR A 298 13.16 -7.35 -9.29
N THR A 299 11.84 -7.53 -9.40
CA THR A 299 11.05 -8.35 -8.48
C THR A 299 10.31 -9.39 -9.31
N GLN A 300 10.32 -10.64 -8.84
CA GLN A 300 9.50 -11.72 -9.37
C GLN A 300 8.67 -12.29 -8.22
N GLU A 301 7.35 -12.29 -8.37
CA GLU A 301 6.43 -12.78 -7.35
C GLU A 301 5.19 -13.42 -7.99
N HIS A 302 4.66 -14.46 -7.34
CA HIS A 302 3.51 -15.22 -7.80
C HIS A 302 2.63 -15.63 -6.63
N VAL A 303 1.41 -16.09 -6.95
CA VAL A 303 0.49 -16.64 -5.95
C VAL A 303 1.09 -17.94 -5.44
N TRP A 304 1.17 -18.07 -4.12
CA TRP A 304 1.67 -19.27 -3.47
C TRP A 304 1.02 -19.38 -2.07
N PRO A 305 0.58 -20.57 -1.63
CA PRO A 305 -0.30 -20.69 -0.47
C PRO A 305 0.43 -20.68 0.88
N ARG A 306 1.67 -21.15 0.93
CA ARG A 306 2.46 -21.31 2.16
C ARG A 306 3.92 -21.07 1.89
N LEU A 307 4.60 -20.35 2.78
CA LEU A 307 6.02 -20.00 2.61
C LEU A 307 6.87 -21.25 2.29
N SER A 308 7.51 -21.25 1.11
CA SER A 308 8.33 -22.38 0.65
C SER A 308 9.72 -21.90 0.23
N LYS A 309 10.78 -22.49 0.80
CA LYS A 309 12.18 -22.20 0.46
C LYS A 309 12.49 -22.61 -0.98
N ASP A 310 12.07 -23.81 -1.36
CA ASP A 310 12.40 -24.41 -2.66
C ASP A 310 11.81 -23.60 -3.82
N ASP A 311 10.58 -23.11 -3.67
CA ASP A 311 9.97 -22.23 -4.67
C ASP A 311 10.65 -20.85 -4.74
N LEU A 312 11.13 -20.30 -3.62
CA LEU A 312 11.91 -19.06 -3.63
C LEU A 312 13.24 -19.24 -4.35
N LEU A 313 13.94 -20.36 -4.13
CA LEU A 313 15.17 -20.71 -4.82
C LEU A 313 14.93 -20.87 -6.33
N ALA A 314 13.89 -21.63 -6.72
CA ALA A 314 13.54 -21.79 -8.13
C ALA A 314 13.18 -20.46 -8.80
N THR A 315 12.47 -19.57 -8.11
CA THR A 315 12.10 -18.24 -8.62
C THR A 315 13.33 -17.33 -8.73
N ALA A 316 14.24 -17.38 -7.76
CA ALA A 316 15.51 -16.65 -7.84
C ALA A 316 16.40 -17.16 -8.96
N TYR A 317 16.44 -18.47 -9.19
CA TYR A 317 17.18 -19.07 -10.29
C TYR A 317 16.70 -18.53 -11.63
N LYS A 318 15.38 -18.54 -11.86
CA LYS A 318 14.78 -17.93 -13.07
C LYS A 318 15.13 -16.45 -13.19
N ALA A 319 14.95 -15.66 -12.11
CA ALA A 319 15.29 -14.24 -12.11
C ALA A 319 16.79 -13.98 -12.38
N TRP A 320 17.66 -14.83 -11.85
CA TRP A 320 19.10 -14.76 -12.04
C TRP A 320 19.50 -15.02 -13.49
N HIS A 321 18.93 -16.04 -14.13
CA HIS A 321 19.28 -16.38 -15.51
C HIS A 321 18.61 -15.48 -16.55
N GLU A 322 17.33 -15.12 -16.35
CA GLU A 322 16.56 -14.37 -17.35
C GLU A 322 16.80 -12.85 -17.30
N ARG A 323 17.05 -12.29 -16.11
CA ARG A 323 17.05 -10.83 -15.91
C ARG A 323 18.41 -10.23 -15.56
N ARG A 324 19.38 -11.03 -15.11
CA ARG A 324 20.69 -10.50 -14.70
C ARG A 324 21.47 -9.94 -15.88
N GLY A 325 21.43 -10.60 -17.04
CA GLY A 325 22.12 -10.14 -18.25
C GLY A 325 23.63 -9.92 -18.01
N GLY A 326 24.29 -10.81 -17.28
CA GLY A 326 25.72 -10.72 -16.97
C GLY A 326 26.11 -9.75 -15.85
N ARG A 327 25.22 -8.86 -15.39
CA ARG A 327 25.50 -7.88 -14.33
C ARG A 327 25.83 -8.52 -12.99
N GLY A 328 26.61 -7.82 -12.16
CA GLY A 328 26.82 -8.18 -10.76
C GLY A 328 25.55 -7.91 -9.94
N VAL A 329 25.23 -8.80 -9.00
CA VAL A 329 24.08 -8.64 -8.09
C VAL A 329 24.57 -8.05 -6.77
N ARG A 330 24.01 -6.91 -6.37
CA ARG A 330 24.42 -6.16 -5.17
C ARG A 330 23.46 -6.30 -3.99
N LEU A 331 22.24 -6.74 -4.23
CA LEU A 331 21.23 -6.98 -3.20
C LEU A 331 20.39 -8.19 -3.58
N VAL A 332 20.16 -9.04 -2.59
CA VAL A 332 19.25 -10.17 -2.66
C VAL A 332 18.17 -9.97 -1.60
N GLY A 333 16.91 -10.22 -1.97
CA GLY A 333 15.77 -10.15 -1.07
C GLY A 333 14.87 -11.38 -1.22
N ALA A 334 14.52 -11.99 -0.10
CA ALA A 334 13.55 -13.08 0.01
C ALA A 334 12.18 -12.52 0.45
N ALA A 335 11.17 -12.85 -0.36
CA ALA A 335 9.73 -12.69 -0.21
C ALA A 335 9.19 -11.43 0.47
N ARG A 336 8.47 -10.62 -0.31
CA ARG A 336 7.30 -9.90 0.16
C ARG A 336 6.13 -10.89 0.21
N TYR A 337 5.68 -11.31 1.39
CA TYR A 337 4.37 -11.96 1.45
C TYR A 337 3.27 -10.93 1.59
N VAL A 338 2.09 -11.18 1.02
CA VAL A 338 0.90 -10.36 1.29
C VAL A 338 -0.01 -11.13 2.24
N THR A 339 -0.28 -10.58 3.42
CA THR A 339 -1.30 -11.16 4.31
C THR A 339 -2.65 -11.07 3.61
N ARG A 340 -3.47 -12.13 3.69
CA ARG A 340 -4.91 -11.96 3.48
C ARG A 340 -5.37 -10.94 4.51
N SER A 341 -5.73 -9.74 4.07
CA SER A 341 -6.33 -8.74 4.96
C SER A 341 -7.67 -9.30 5.45
N PRO A 342 -7.92 -9.39 6.76
CA PRO A 342 -9.26 -9.55 7.28
C PRO A 342 -9.90 -8.15 7.22
N ALA A 343 -10.56 -7.82 6.12
CA ALA A 343 -11.40 -6.64 6.08
C ALA A 343 -12.78 -7.02 6.65
N GLY A 344 -13.03 -6.61 7.90
CA GLY A 344 -14.35 -6.67 8.54
C GLY A 344 -14.43 -7.55 9.78
N ALA A 345 -13.63 -7.28 10.83
CA ALA A 345 -13.99 -7.74 12.17
C ALA A 345 -15.00 -6.74 12.76
N ALA A 346 -16.28 -6.90 12.40
CA ALA A 346 -17.36 -6.49 13.26
C ALA A 346 -17.65 -7.64 14.23
N ALA A 347 -17.89 -7.29 15.48
CA ALA A 347 -18.15 -8.22 16.58
C ALA A 347 -19.18 -9.31 16.21
N GLY A 348 -18.86 -10.55 16.57
CA GLY A 348 -19.74 -11.70 16.38
C GLY A 348 -18.92 -12.97 16.23
N SER A 349 -18.97 -13.83 17.23
CA SER A 349 -18.52 -15.23 17.14
C SER A 349 -19.11 -15.90 15.89
N GLY A 350 -18.27 -16.33 14.95
CA GLY A 350 -18.75 -17.00 13.74
C GLY A 350 -17.60 -17.48 12.86
N THR A 351 -17.64 -18.76 12.53
CA THR A 351 -16.81 -19.55 11.60
C THR A 351 -16.19 -18.76 10.44
N ILE A 352 -14.90 -19.01 10.14
CA ILE A 352 -14.17 -18.41 9.01
C ILE A 352 -14.91 -18.75 7.70
N ALA A 353 -15.45 -17.72 7.05
CA ALA A 353 -16.09 -17.79 5.73
C ALA A 353 -15.10 -18.24 4.65
N MET A 354 -15.08 -19.53 4.31
CA MET A 354 -14.35 -20.01 3.14
C MET A 354 -15.11 -19.65 1.87
N LEU A 355 -14.43 -19.02 0.89
CA LEU A 355 -14.95 -18.90 -0.47
C LEU A 355 -15.08 -20.31 -1.05
N GLN A 356 -16.30 -20.70 -1.41
CA GLN A 356 -16.60 -21.94 -2.10
C GLN A 356 -17.03 -21.63 -3.53
N ILE A 357 -16.64 -22.48 -4.48
CA ILE A 357 -17.21 -22.46 -5.83
C ILE A 357 -17.92 -23.79 -6.02
N ARG A 358 -19.17 -23.72 -6.43
CA ARG A 358 -20.02 -24.89 -6.69
C ARG A 358 -20.86 -24.66 -7.94
N ASP A 359 -21.47 -25.73 -8.42
CA ASP A 359 -22.47 -25.63 -9.50
C ASP A 359 -23.70 -24.82 -9.03
N TYR A 360 -24.32 -24.18 -10.02
CA TYR A 360 -25.56 -23.42 -9.85
C TYR A 360 -26.70 -24.29 -9.33
N GLN A 361 -27.49 -23.73 -8.42
CA GLN A 361 -28.75 -24.27 -7.92
C GLN A 361 -29.86 -23.29 -8.24
N ASP A 362 -31.09 -23.77 -8.50
CA ASP A 362 -32.19 -22.89 -8.91
C ASP A 362 -32.54 -21.80 -7.89
N ASP A 363 -32.29 -22.05 -6.61
CA ASP A 363 -32.44 -21.07 -5.53
C ASP A 363 -31.44 -19.89 -5.63
N ASP A 364 -30.34 -20.04 -6.37
CA ASP A 364 -29.38 -18.97 -6.59
C ASP A 364 -29.89 -17.92 -7.60
N PHE A 365 -30.88 -18.27 -8.43
CA PHE A 365 -31.28 -17.46 -9.59
C PHE A 365 -31.54 -16.00 -9.25
N SER A 366 -32.30 -15.76 -8.18
CA SER A 366 -32.63 -14.40 -7.71
C SER A 366 -31.38 -13.62 -7.32
N ALA A 367 -30.44 -14.27 -6.63
CA ALA A 367 -29.19 -13.65 -6.21
C ALA A 367 -28.27 -13.33 -7.40
N LEU A 368 -28.17 -14.23 -8.40
CA LEU A 368 -27.40 -14.01 -9.62
C LEU A 368 -27.94 -12.82 -10.42
N CYS A 369 -29.27 -12.73 -10.56
CA CYS A 369 -29.93 -11.59 -11.21
C CYS A 369 -29.62 -10.28 -10.48
N ALA A 370 -29.66 -10.28 -9.14
CA ALA A 370 -29.29 -9.11 -8.35
C ALA A 370 -27.81 -8.72 -8.53
N ILE A 371 -26.89 -9.69 -8.54
CA ILE A 371 -25.46 -9.47 -8.78
C ILE A 371 -25.24 -8.85 -10.16
N PHE A 372 -25.85 -9.42 -11.19
CA PHE A 372 -25.77 -8.92 -12.58
C PHE A 372 -26.21 -7.46 -12.68
N LEU A 373 -27.42 -7.15 -12.21
CA LEU A 373 -27.97 -5.80 -12.28
C LEU A 373 -27.11 -4.79 -11.52
N ARG A 374 -26.64 -5.16 -10.32
CA ARG A 374 -25.78 -4.31 -9.49
C ARG A 374 -24.40 -4.12 -10.13
N ALA A 375 -23.82 -5.17 -10.70
CA ALA A 375 -22.53 -5.11 -11.38
C ALA A 375 -22.58 -4.15 -12.57
N ILE A 376 -23.62 -4.19 -13.39
CA ILE A 376 -23.77 -3.25 -14.51
C ILE A 376 -23.96 -1.82 -13.98
N ARG A 377 -24.92 -1.60 -13.07
CA ARG A 377 -25.28 -0.26 -12.59
C ARG A 377 -24.16 0.43 -11.80
N GLN A 378 -23.31 -0.33 -11.10
CA GLN A 378 -22.30 0.23 -10.19
C GLN A 378 -20.87 0.07 -10.71
N THR A 379 -20.55 -1.08 -11.34
CA THR A 379 -19.19 -1.36 -11.81
C THR A 379 -19.00 -0.87 -13.23
N ALA A 380 -19.93 -1.19 -14.13
CA ALA A 380 -19.82 -0.83 -15.55
C ALA A 380 -20.23 0.62 -15.86
N SER A 381 -20.95 1.30 -14.95
CA SER A 381 -21.37 2.71 -15.14
C SER A 381 -20.21 3.71 -15.28
N ARG A 382 -18.97 3.28 -15.08
CA ARG A 382 -17.76 4.06 -15.36
C ARG A 382 -17.40 4.11 -16.85
N ASP A 383 -17.85 3.12 -17.61
CA ASP A 383 -17.44 2.88 -18.99
C ASP A 383 -18.59 3.08 -20.00
N TYR A 384 -19.84 3.26 -19.51
CA TYR A 384 -21.04 3.33 -20.33
C TYR A 384 -21.97 4.48 -19.90
N SER A 385 -22.72 5.04 -20.85
CA SER A 385 -23.69 6.10 -20.62
C SER A 385 -24.89 5.60 -19.80
N PRO A 386 -25.66 6.48 -19.14
CA PRO A 386 -26.88 6.08 -18.43
C PRO A 386 -27.89 5.35 -19.31
N ARG A 387 -28.00 5.70 -20.60
CA ARG A 387 -28.89 5.01 -21.55
C ARG A 387 -28.39 3.62 -21.88
N GLN A 388 -27.09 3.46 -22.14
CA GLN A 388 -26.46 2.15 -22.33
C GLN A 388 -26.61 1.26 -21.09
N ILE A 389 -26.44 1.81 -19.89
CA ILE A 389 -26.66 1.08 -18.63
C ILE A 389 -28.13 0.67 -18.47
N ALA A 390 -29.08 1.54 -18.80
CA ALA A 390 -30.50 1.21 -18.76
C ALA A 390 -30.90 0.13 -19.78
N ALA A 391 -30.31 0.17 -20.98
CA ALA A 391 -30.50 -0.87 -22.00
C ALA A 391 -29.90 -2.21 -21.57
N TRP A 392 -28.74 -2.21 -20.90
CA TRP A 392 -28.02 -3.43 -20.52
C TRP A 392 -28.52 -4.05 -19.20
N ALA A 393 -28.83 -3.25 -18.18
CA ALA A 393 -29.21 -3.70 -16.84
C ALA A 393 -30.68 -4.14 -16.75
N GLN A 394 -31.04 -5.15 -17.55
CA GLN A 394 -32.37 -5.74 -17.59
C GLN A 394 -32.27 -7.27 -17.62
N VAL A 395 -33.17 -7.94 -16.90
CA VAL A 395 -33.25 -9.40 -16.85
C VAL A 395 -34.62 -9.81 -17.38
N ASP A 396 -34.62 -10.67 -18.40
CA ASP A 396 -35.79 -11.44 -18.80
C ASP A 396 -35.68 -12.80 -18.11
N GLU A 397 -36.51 -13.01 -17.09
CA GLU A 397 -36.42 -14.17 -16.22
C GLU A 397 -36.60 -15.49 -16.98
N ALA A 398 -37.57 -15.57 -17.90
CA ALA A 398 -37.82 -16.79 -18.66
C ALA A 398 -36.62 -17.16 -19.54
N ARG A 399 -36.08 -16.16 -20.25
CA ARG A 399 -34.90 -16.34 -21.11
C ARG A 399 -33.65 -16.67 -20.29
N TRP A 400 -33.45 -16.02 -19.15
CA TRP A 400 -32.31 -16.28 -18.28
C TRP A 400 -32.37 -17.66 -17.65
N ARG A 401 -33.53 -18.12 -17.18
CA ARG A 401 -33.68 -19.48 -16.64
C ARG A 401 -33.39 -20.54 -17.70
N GLN A 402 -33.88 -20.34 -18.92
CA GLN A 402 -33.55 -21.24 -20.03
C GLN A 402 -32.05 -21.27 -20.28
N LYS A 403 -31.41 -20.10 -20.36
CA LYS A 403 -29.97 -19.97 -20.53
C LYS A 403 -29.15 -20.64 -19.43
N MET A 404 -29.55 -20.51 -18.16
CA MET A 404 -28.86 -21.18 -17.04
C MET A 404 -28.98 -22.71 -17.12
N ARG A 405 -30.06 -23.25 -17.68
CA ARG A 405 -30.20 -24.70 -17.93
C ARG A 405 -29.32 -25.19 -19.09
N ASP A 406 -29.19 -24.37 -20.12
CA ASP A 406 -28.45 -24.70 -21.34
C ASP A 406 -26.93 -24.44 -21.18
N SER A 407 -26.52 -23.77 -20.10
CA SER A 407 -25.13 -23.40 -19.82
C SER A 407 -24.58 -24.16 -18.62
N ARG A 408 -23.25 -24.35 -18.60
CA ARG A 408 -22.54 -24.66 -17.37
C ARG A 408 -22.40 -23.39 -16.55
N VAL A 409 -22.96 -23.39 -15.33
CA VAL A 409 -22.96 -22.21 -14.46
C VAL A 409 -22.29 -22.55 -13.13
N LEU A 410 -21.26 -21.79 -12.78
CA LEU A 410 -20.55 -21.90 -11.51
C LEU A 410 -20.81 -20.66 -10.66
N VAL A 411 -21.06 -20.88 -9.37
CA VAL A 411 -21.42 -19.85 -8.41
C VAL A 411 -20.36 -19.80 -7.31
N ALA A 412 -19.82 -18.60 -7.09
CA ALA A 412 -18.95 -18.30 -5.98
C ALA A 412 -19.80 -17.90 -4.76
N VAL A 413 -19.58 -18.58 -3.64
CA VAL A 413 -20.36 -18.45 -2.41
C VAL A 413 -19.43 -18.09 -1.25
N ILE A 414 -19.80 -17.08 -0.46
CA ILE A 414 -19.16 -16.71 0.81
C ILE A 414 -20.28 -16.60 1.84
N ASP A 415 -20.13 -17.22 3.01
CA ASP A 415 -21.15 -17.20 4.07
C ASP A 415 -22.55 -17.66 3.60
N ARG A 416 -22.58 -18.72 2.78
CA ARG A 416 -23.80 -19.24 2.13
C ARG A 416 -24.51 -18.27 1.18
N GLN A 417 -23.90 -17.13 0.86
CA GLN A 417 -24.46 -16.15 -0.08
C GLN A 417 -23.70 -16.17 -1.42
N PRO A 418 -24.40 -16.25 -2.56
CA PRO A 418 -23.79 -16.01 -3.87
C PRO A 418 -23.16 -14.62 -3.93
N VAL A 419 -21.91 -14.55 -4.36
CA VAL A 419 -21.12 -13.30 -4.48
C VAL A 419 -20.55 -13.08 -5.88
N GLY A 420 -20.67 -14.08 -6.75
CA GLY A 420 -20.32 -13.98 -8.16
C GLY A 420 -20.67 -15.26 -8.89
N PHE A 421 -20.71 -15.21 -10.22
CA PHE A 421 -20.99 -16.37 -11.05
C PHE A 421 -20.32 -16.24 -12.41
N ILE A 422 -20.11 -17.39 -13.05
CA ILE A 422 -19.65 -17.50 -14.43
C ILE A 422 -20.53 -18.52 -15.15
N SER A 423 -20.88 -18.25 -16.40
CA SER A 423 -21.57 -19.20 -17.27
C SER A 423 -20.80 -19.39 -18.57
N ALA A 424 -20.78 -20.62 -19.07
CA ALA A 424 -20.25 -20.96 -20.37
C ALA A 424 -21.11 -22.00 -21.08
N ILE A 425 -21.20 -21.89 -22.41
CA ILE A 425 -21.76 -22.91 -23.29
C ILE A 425 -20.57 -23.45 -24.08
N ASP A 426 -20.30 -24.75 -23.95
CA ASP A 426 -19.08 -25.37 -24.47
C ASP A 426 -17.81 -24.61 -24.05
N SER A 427 -17.13 -23.95 -24.99
CA SER A 427 -15.92 -23.16 -24.75
C SER A 427 -16.15 -21.64 -24.76
N ASP A 428 -17.39 -21.20 -24.90
CA ASP A 428 -17.76 -19.79 -25.01
C ASP A 428 -18.29 -19.28 -23.67
N ILE A 429 -17.53 -18.38 -23.05
CA ILE A 429 -17.90 -17.72 -21.80
C ILE A 429 -18.89 -16.61 -22.13
N ASP A 430 -20.07 -16.70 -21.51
CA ASP A 430 -21.18 -15.83 -21.83
C ASP A 430 -21.40 -14.78 -20.73
N LEU A 431 -21.39 -15.20 -19.45
CA LEU A 431 -21.57 -14.30 -18.32
C LEU A 431 -20.42 -14.46 -17.32
N LEU A 432 -19.91 -13.34 -16.81
CA LEU A 432 -18.99 -13.32 -15.67
C LEU A 432 -19.25 -12.06 -14.85
N PHE A 433 -19.87 -12.23 -13.68
CA PHE A 433 -20.24 -11.11 -12.82
C PHE A 433 -19.86 -11.38 -11.37
N VAL A 434 -19.47 -10.33 -10.67
CA VAL A 434 -19.11 -10.34 -9.24
C VAL A 434 -19.83 -9.18 -8.57
N ALA A 435 -20.34 -9.40 -7.36
CA ALA A 435 -20.98 -8.36 -6.57
C ALA A 435 -20.05 -7.14 -6.41
N PRO A 436 -20.51 -5.89 -6.63
CA PRO A 436 -19.65 -4.70 -6.63
C PRO A 436 -18.77 -4.52 -5.39
N GLU A 437 -19.31 -4.81 -4.21
CA GLU A 437 -18.65 -4.77 -2.91
C GLU A 437 -17.56 -5.84 -2.75
N ARG A 438 -17.63 -6.91 -3.56
CA ARG A 438 -16.62 -7.97 -3.63
C ARG A 438 -15.72 -7.88 -4.87
N ALA A 439 -15.85 -6.81 -5.67
CA ALA A 439 -14.99 -6.58 -6.82
C ALA A 439 -13.52 -6.48 -6.40
N ARG A 440 -12.61 -6.98 -7.25
CA ARG A 440 -11.14 -7.00 -7.01
C ARG A 440 -10.68 -7.85 -5.81
N GLN A 441 -11.53 -8.71 -5.25
CA GLN A 441 -11.16 -9.67 -4.21
C GLN A 441 -10.73 -11.04 -4.77
N GLY A 442 -10.50 -11.15 -6.08
CA GLY A 442 -10.04 -12.38 -6.74
C GLY A 442 -11.16 -13.35 -7.16
N ILE A 443 -12.42 -13.07 -6.85
CA ILE A 443 -13.56 -13.96 -7.13
C ILE A 443 -13.70 -14.30 -8.62
N ALA A 444 -13.64 -13.30 -9.52
CA ALA A 444 -13.71 -13.54 -10.96
C ALA A 444 -12.56 -14.44 -11.46
N GLY A 445 -11.36 -14.30 -10.89
CA GLY A 445 -10.22 -15.15 -11.22
C GLY A 445 -10.38 -16.57 -10.70
N ALA A 446 -10.97 -16.74 -9.52
CA ALA A 446 -11.27 -18.06 -8.95
C ALA A 446 -12.34 -18.78 -9.79
N LEU A 447 -13.41 -18.08 -10.20
CA LEU A 447 -14.44 -18.60 -11.11
C LEU A 447 -13.85 -19.02 -12.47
N LEU A 448 -12.99 -18.19 -13.05
CA LEU A 448 -12.28 -18.54 -14.28
C LEU A 448 -11.39 -19.77 -14.10
N ALA A 449 -10.59 -19.82 -13.04
CA ALA A 449 -9.71 -20.96 -12.76
C ALA A 449 -10.49 -22.27 -12.55
N GLU A 450 -11.66 -22.18 -11.92
CA GLU A 450 -12.55 -23.32 -11.70
C GLU A 450 -13.21 -23.78 -13.01
N LEU A 451 -13.77 -22.85 -13.80
CA LEU A 451 -14.32 -23.16 -15.12
C LEU A 451 -13.26 -23.83 -16.03
N PHE A 452 -12.05 -23.29 -15.99
CA PHE A 452 -10.89 -23.80 -16.69
C PHE A 452 -10.47 -25.21 -16.26
N ARG A 453 -10.68 -25.58 -15.01
CA ARG A 453 -10.39 -26.94 -14.56
C ARG A 453 -11.39 -27.94 -15.16
N GLN A 454 -12.61 -27.49 -15.42
CA GLN A 454 -13.67 -28.32 -15.99
C GLN A 454 -13.71 -28.32 -17.53
N ILE A 455 -12.95 -27.43 -18.18
CA ILE A 455 -12.77 -27.37 -19.65
C ILE A 455 -11.25 -27.41 -19.94
N PRO A 456 -10.64 -28.62 -19.93
CA PRO A 456 -9.19 -28.76 -19.92
C PRO A 456 -8.51 -28.55 -21.28
N GLN A 457 -9.24 -28.61 -22.40
CA GLN A 457 -8.67 -28.50 -23.75
C GLN A 457 -9.55 -27.64 -24.66
N GLY A 458 -8.93 -26.92 -25.60
CA GLY A 458 -9.61 -26.10 -26.61
C GLY A 458 -9.39 -24.59 -26.45
N THR A 459 -9.84 -23.82 -27.44
CA THR A 459 -9.82 -22.37 -27.41
C THR A 459 -11.05 -21.86 -26.69
N LEU A 460 -10.85 -21.16 -25.57
CA LEU A 460 -11.94 -20.49 -24.87
C LEU A 460 -12.18 -19.13 -25.51
N THR A 461 -13.43 -18.77 -25.76
CA THR A 461 -13.78 -17.44 -26.29
C THR A 461 -14.71 -16.68 -25.36
N VAL A 462 -14.73 -15.36 -25.49
CA VAL A 462 -15.61 -14.46 -24.73
C VAL A 462 -15.85 -13.17 -25.49
N GLU A 463 -17.07 -12.66 -25.42
CA GLU A 463 -17.39 -11.28 -25.81
C GLU A 463 -17.32 -10.36 -24.59
N ALA A 464 -16.15 -9.81 -24.32
CA ALA A 464 -15.90 -9.00 -23.14
C ALA A 464 -16.35 -7.54 -23.34
N SER A 465 -17.08 -7.00 -22.36
CA SER A 465 -17.33 -5.56 -22.27
C SER A 465 -16.05 -4.75 -22.05
N ILE A 466 -16.08 -3.43 -22.27
CA ILE A 466 -14.98 -2.50 -21.93
C ILE A 466 -14.50 -2.73 -20.49
N THR A 467 -15.46 -2.86 -19.56
CA THR A 467 -15.22 -3.09 -18.13
C THR A 467 -14.54 -4.43 -17.87
N ALA A 468 -14.92 -5.49 -18.59
CA ALA A 468 -14.44 -6.85 -18.37
C ALA A 468 -13.12 -7.16 -19.10
N ARG A 469 -12.79 -6.43 -20.18
CA ARG A 469 -11.60 -6.68 -21.02
C ARG A 469 -10.31 -6.85 -20.22
N ALA A 470 -10.05 -5.92 -19.29
CA ALA A 470 -8.84 -5.96 -18.46
C ALA A 470 -8.82 -7.13 -17.46
N CYS A 471 -9.97 -7.72 -17.13
CA CYS A 471 -10.05 -8.93 -16.32
C CYS A 471 -9.61 -10.16 -17.14
N PHE A 472 -10.17 -10.34 -18.32
CA PHE A 472 -9.85 -11.46 -19.21
C PHE A 472 -8.39 -11.41 -19.70
N ALA A 473 -7.89 -10.23 -20.07
CA ALA A 473 -6.48 -10.05 -20.46
C ALA A 473 -5.49 -10.51 -19.37
N ARG A 474 -5.78 -10.23 -18.10
CA ARG A 474 -4.95 -10.68 -16.95
C ARG A 474 -4.97 -12.20 -16.75
N HIS A 475 -5.95 -12.90 -17.32
CA HIS A 475 -6.07 -14.36 -17.26
C HIS A 475 -5.66 -15.02 -18.58
N GLY A 476 -4.95 -14.30 -19.46
CA GLY A 476 -4.33 -14.85 -20.66
C GLY A 476 -5.22 -14.87 -21.90
N PHE A 477 -6.33 -14.13 -21.91
CA PHE A 477 -7.09 -13.91 -23.15
C PHE A 477 -6.46 -12.78 -23.98
N THR A 478 -6.43 -12.96 -25.29
CA THR A 478 -6.01 -11.96 -26.28
C THR A 478 -7.21 -11.41 -27.03
N VAL A 479 -7.19 -10.12 -27.36
CA VAL A 479 -8.24 -9.51 -28.18
C VAL A 479 -8.05 -9.98 -29.63
N VAL A 480 -9.09 -10.60 -30.18
CA VAL A 480 -9.18 -11.00 -31.59
C VAL A 480 -9.78 -9.87 -32.41
N GLU A 481 -10.85 -9.26 -31.89
CA GLU A 481 -11.59 -8.21 -32.61
C GLU A 481 -12.24 -7.23 -31.64
N GLU A 482 -12.23 -5.93 -31.98
CA GLU A 482 -13.10 -4.93 -31.35
C GLU A 482 -14.36 -4.79 -32.21
N GLN A 483 -15.53 -4.97 -31.59
CA GLN A 483 -16.81 -5.00 -32.29
C GLN A 483 -17.78 -3.97 -31.71
N ARG A 484 -18.78 -3.59 -32.52
CA ARG A 484 -19.90 -2.73 -32.11
C ARG A 484 -21.19 -3.52 -32.19
N VAL A 485 -21.82 -3.74 -31.05
CA VAL A 485 -23.06 -4.53 -30.94
C VAL A 485 -24.22 -3.61 -30.58
N ALA A 486 -25.30 -3.67 -31.35
CA ALA A 486 -26.53 -2.95 -31.03
C ALA A 486 -27.42 -3.80 -30.12
N ALA A 487 -27.84 -3.25 -28.99
CA ALA A 487 -28.81 -3.87 -28.10
C ALA A 487 -29.81 -2.84 -27.59
N ARG A 488 -31.11 -3.09 -27.82
CA ARG A 488 -32.23 -2.29 -27.31
C ARG A 488 -32.10 -0.79 -27.61
N GLY A 489 -31.71 -0.47 -28.84
CA GLY A 489 -31.57 0.91 -29.32
C GLY A 489 -30.26 1.61 -28.96
N GLU A 490 -29.37 0.95 -28.22
CA GLU A 490 -28.05 1.49 -27.85
C GLU A 490 -26.93 0.66 -28.49
N THR A 491 -25.80 1.31 -28.80
CA THR A 491 -24.61 0.64 -29.36
C THR A 491 -23.56 0.46 -28.29
N PHE A 492 -23.01 -0.74 -28.16
CA PHE A 492 -21.99 -1.11 -27.20
C PHE A 492 -20.70 -1.47 -27.92
N ILE A 493 -19.55 -1.10 -27.35
CA ILE A 493 -18.27 -1.67 -27.75
C ILE A 493 -18.01 -2.89 -26.88
N ASN A 494 -17.76 -4.03 -27.51
CA ASN A 494 -17.29 -5.26 -26.90
C ASN A 494 -16.04 -5.77 -27.64
N TYR A 495 -15.36 -6.70 -27.01
CA TYR A 495 -14.11 -7.27 -27.49
C TYR A 495 -14.30 -8.78 -27.59
N ARG A 496 -14.23 -9.33 -28.80
CA ARG A 496 -14.09 -10.77 -28.95
C ARG A 496 -12.68 -11.13 -28.53
N MET A 497 -12.56 -11.93 -27.47
CA MET A 497 -11.29 -12.35 -26.92
C MET A 497 -11.21 -13.87 -26.90
N GLU A 498 -10.02 -14.41 -27.12
CA GLU A 498 -9.78 -15.84 -27.09
C GLU A 498 -8.59 -16.20 -26.21
N LYS A 499 -8.58 -17.42 -25.70
CA LYS A 499 -7.47 -18.00 -24.98
C LYS A 499 -7.26 -19.42 -25.49
N VAL A 500 -6.17 -19.61 -26.21
CA VAL A 500 -5.69 -20.95 -26.61
C VAL A 500 -5.04 -21.62 -25.38
N ARG A 501 -5.37 -22.88 -25.14
CA ARG A 501 -4.88 -23.67 -24.00
C ARG A 501 -4.06 -24.86 -24.43
#